data_AF-A0A4R3Z2K7-F1
#
_entry.id   AF-A0A4R3Z2K7-F1
#
_cell.length_a   1.000
_cell.length_b   1.000
_cell.length_c   1.000
_cell.angle_alpha   90.00
_cell.angle_beta   90.00
_cell.angle_gamma   90.00
#
_symmetry.space_group_name_H-M   'P 1'
#
loop_
_entity.id
_entity.type
_entity.pdbx_description
1 polymer ?
#
loop_
_entity_poly.entity_id
_entity_poly.type
_entity_poly.pdbx_seq_one_letter_code
_entity_poly.pdbx_strand_id
1 'polypeptide(L)'
;MKCKVCGTWLPLGVQECPNCGWKINDQHGGTNSTQQTRKKSKKWLLGIFLFIVMIVGLVNYLPSFVDHYRFMDFEKHTFEELLDNGYNEDPVLLKVIEKRDNVKKYFDDILDFDCVYTKSSALAGRKYIDLISFVVSGEKDGITYYLSYRFDKNGENTSQTLGFDYYTNVGIHEKLDLQTDSQIIHSLAEYIQVNDADDLLKQAYQVFKKNDDHMYEGRITIGNKDICIDENELVDSQVSYHINGSISCNN
;
A
#
# COMPACT_ATOMS: atom_id res chain seq x y z
N MET A 1 73.59 15.76 -14.33
CA MET A 1 72.60 16.34 -13.37
C MET A 1 73.17 17.63 -12.76
N LYS A 2 72.38 18.53 -12.14
CA LYS A 2 72.93 19.71 -11.43
C LYS A 2 72.87 19.52 -9.92
N CYS A 3 73.88 19.99 -9.19
CA CYS A 3 73.86 19.99 -7.73
C CYS A 3 72.72 20.89 -7.24
N LYS A 4 71.89 20.39 -6.33
CA LYS A 4 70.75 21.14 -5.78
C LYS A 4 71.16 22.34 -4.92
N VAL A 5 72.39 22.32 -4.39
CA VAL A 5 72.88 23.36 -3.47
C VAL A 5 73.59 24.49 -4.22
N CYS A 6 74.58 24.16 -5.06
CA CYS A 6 75.39 25.19 -5.73
C CYS A 6 75.11 25.33 -7.24
N GLY A 7 74.21 24.52 -7.81
CA GLY A 7 73.82 24.60 -9.23
C GLY A 7 74.86 24.09 -10.22
N THR A 8 76.05 23.66 -9.78
CA THR A 8 77.11 23.13 -10.64
C THR A 8 76.67 21.84 -11.36
N TRP A 9 77.01 21.71 -12.64
CA TRP A 9 76.78 20.48 -13.41
C TRP A 9 77.68 19.34 -12.92
N LEU A 10 77.07 18.20 -12.66
CA LEU A 10 77.70 16.97 -12.18
C LEU A 10 77.75 15.94 -13.31
N PRO A 11 78.94 15.34 -13.58
CA PRO A 11 79.05 14.16 -14.43
C PRO A 11 78.28 12.97 -13.84
N LEU A 12 77.95 11.97 -14.66
CA LEU A 12 77.21 10.80 -14.21
C LEU A 12 78.09 9.93 -13.29
N GLY A 13 77.56 9.48 -12.14
CA GLY A 13 78.22 8.54 -11.23
C GLY A 13 79.02 9.12 -10.06
N VAL A 14 79.04 10.44 -9.87
CA VAL A 14 79.68 11.08 -8.70
C VAL A 14 78.72 11.15 -7.51
N GLN A 15 79.16 10.58 -6.38
CA GLN A 15 78.37 10.51 -5.13
C GLN A 15 78.41 11.80 -4.30
N GLU A 16 79.33 12.73 -4.62
CA GLU A 16 79.49 13.99 -3.89
C GLU A 16 79.84 15.12 -4.87
N CYS A 17 79.26 16.29 -4.63
CA CYS A 17 79.54 17.45 -5.47
C CYS A 17 80.97 17.96 -5.20
N PRO A 18 81.86 17.98 -6.20
CA PRO A 18 83.26 18.36 -5.99
C PRO A 18 83.43 19.84 -5.60
N ASN A 19 82.41 20.67 -5.84
CA ASN A 19 82.48 22.11 -5.58
C ASN A 19 81.98 22.50 -4.18
N CYS A 20 81.08 21.74 -3.57
CA CYS A 20 80.49 22.11 -2.28
C CYS A 20 80.43 20.96 -1.25
N GLY A 21 80.89 19.76 -1.60
CA GLY A 21 80.86 18.59 -0.73
C GLY A 21 79.45 18.02 -0.49
N TRP A 22 78.44 18.46 -1.25
CA TRP A 22 77.08 17.95 -1.06
C TRP A 22 76.93 16.55 -1.65
N LYS A 23 76.62 15.57 -0.79
CA LYS A 23 76.44 14.16 -1.18
C LYS A 23 75.13 13.95 -1.93
N ILE A 24 75.23 13.43 -3.15
CA ILE A 24 74.10 13.13 -4.01
C ILE A 24 73.70 11.68 -3.75
N ASN A 25 72.64 11.49 -2.97
CA ASN A 25 72.06 10.16 -2.77
C ASN A 25 71.27 9.75 -4.02
N ASP A 26 71.96 9.10 -4.96
CA ASP A 26 71.33 8.46 -6.11
C ASP A 26 70.46 7.28 -5.63
N GLN A 27 69.14 7.48 -5.60
CA GLN A 27 68.16 6.40 -5.45
C GLN A 27 67.38 6.20 -6.75
N HIS A 28 68.04 5.56 -7.72
CA HIS A 28 67.44 4.75 -8.78
C HIS A 28 68.51 3.70 -9.12
N GLY A 29 68.38 2.39 -9.00
CA GLY A 29 67.34 1.45 -8.64
C GLY A 29 67.90 0.09 -9.05
N GLY A 30 67.72 -0.96 -8.25
CA GLY A 30 68.00 -2.33 -8.70
C GLY A 30 68.78 -3.21 -7.73
N THR A 31 68.10 -4.30 -7.39
CA THR A 31 68.57 -5.62 -6.95
C THR A 31 69.10 -5.84 -5.52
N ASN A 32 68.45 -6.83 -4.90
CA ASN A 32 68.89 -7.70 -3.81
C ASN A 32 68.82 -7.13 -2.39
N SER A 33 67.59 -7.08 -1.85
CA SER A 33 67.39 -7.06 -0.39
C SER A 33 66.81 -8.40 0.08
N THR A 34 67.70 -9.24 0.61
CA THR A 34 67.60 -9.86 1.92
C THR A 34 66.18 -10.03 2.49
N GLN A 35 65.79 -11.29 2.69
CA GLN A 35 64.68 -11.70 3.55
C GLN A 35 64.85 -11.08 4.94
N GLN A 36 64.25 -9.93 5.18
CA GLN A 36 63.82 -9.50 6.49
C GLN A 36 62.31 -9.70 6.56
N THR A 37 61.90 -10.74 7.28
CA THR A 37 60.52 -10.99 7.70
C THR A 37 60.08 -9.89 8.67
N ARG A 38 59.84 -8.69 8.14
CA ARG A 38 59.09 -7.66 8.84
C ARG A 38 57.65 -8.16 8.86
N LYS A 39 57.20 -8.70 10.01
CA LYS A 39 55.79 -8.98 10.30
C LYS A 39 55.00 -7.68 10.13
N LYS A 40 54.57 -7.41 8.89
CA LYS A 40 53.67 -6.32 8.53
C LYS A 40 52.36 -6.65 9.23
N SER A 41 52.08 -5.94 10.33
CA SER A 41 50.97 -6.30 11.21
C SER A 41 49.69 -6.38 10.38
N LYS A 42 48.98 -7.51 10.49
CA LYS A 42 47.75 -7.83 9.73
C LYS A 42 46.58 -6.84 9.97
N LYS A 43 46.81 -5.72 10.65
CA LYS A 43 45.81 -4.70 10.97
C LYS A 43 45.23 -4.00 9.73
N TRP A 44 45.97 -3.92 8.63
CA TRP A 44 45.45 -3.32 7.38
C TRP A 44 44.41 -4.20 6.67
N LEU A 45 44.55 -5.53 6.75
CA LEU A 45 43.55 -6.47 6.23
C LEU A 45 42.25 -6.42 7.05
N LEU A 46 42.34 -6.19 8.36
CA LEU A 46 41.18 -5.97 9.21
C LEU A 46 40.42 -4.69 8.80
N GLY A 47 41.13 -3.61 8.46
CA GLY A 47 40.54 -2.37 7.99
C GLY A 47 39.78 -2.54 6.66
N ILE A 48 40.36 -3.27 5.71
CA ILE A 48 39.70 -3.58 4.43
C ILE A 48 38.48 -4.47 4.66
N PHE A 49 38.59 -5.50 5.51
CA PHE A 49 37.48 -6.38 5.81
C PHE A 49 36.31 -5.62 6.45
N LEU A 50 36.57 -4.74 7.43
CA LEU A 50 35.55 -3.90 8.05
C LEU A 50 34.90 -2.94 7.05
N PHE A 51 35.68 -2.36 6.13
CA PHE A 51 35.15 -1.48 5.09
C PHE A 51 34.24 -2.24 4.11
N ILE A 52 34.61 -3.47 3.73
CA ILE A 52 33.78 -4.33 2.89
C ILE A 52 32.50 -4.74 3.63
N VAL A 53 32.58 -5.13 4.91
CA VAL A 53 31.39 -5.47 5.73
C VAL A 53 30.46 -4.26 5.86
N MET A 54 30.99 -3.05 6.02
CA MET A 54 30.19 -1.83 6.07
C MET A 54 29.53 -1.53 4.72
N ILE A 55 30.22 -1.71 3.59
CA ILE A 55 29.61 -1.53 2.26
C ILE A 55 28.55 -2.60 1.98
N VAL A 56 28.83 -3.86 2.27
CA VAL A 56 27.88 -4.97 2.11
C VAL A 56 26.68 -4.76 3.05
N GLY A 57 26.91 -4.26 4.26
CA GLY A 57 25.87 -3.79 5.17
C GLY A 57 25.04 -2.67 4.55
N LEU A 58 25.66 -1.61 4.07
CA LEU A 58 24.93 -0.51 3.41
C LEU A 58 24.13 -1.01 2.20
N VAL A 59 24.71 -1.79 1.30
CA VAL A 59 24.02 -2.26 0.07
C VAL A 59 22.86 -3.20 0.39
N ASN A 60 22.96 -4.04 1.42
CA ASN A 60 21.87 -4.97 1.78
C ASN A 60 20.84 -4.37 2.74
N TYR A 61 21.23 -3.41 3.60
CA TYR A 61 20.32 -2.79 4.56
C TYR A 61 19.70 -1.50 4.02
N LEU A 62 20.29 -0.80 3.05
CA LEU A 62 19.69 0.41 2.44
C LEU A 62 18.34 0.12 1.76
N PRO A 63 18.14 -0.97 0.99
CA PRO A 63 16.83 -1.27 0.41
C PRO A 63 15.77 -1.46 1.50
N SER A 64 16.06 -2.27 2.52
CA SER A 64 15.14 -2.49 3.65
C SER A 64 14.90 -1.23 4.48
N PHE A 65 15.89 -0.34 4.61
CA PHE A 65 15.76 0.92 5.35
C PHE A 65 14.99 1.99 4.55
N VAL A 66 15.16 2.04 3.22
CA VAL A 66 14.41 2.92 2.32
C VAL A 66 12.96 2.45 2.20
N ASP A 67 12.73 1.14 2.12
CA ASP A 67 11.37 0.58 2.15
C ASP A 67 10.71 0.83 3.50
N HIS A 68 11.43 0.70 4.63
CA HIS A 68 10.91 1.04 5.95
C HIS A 68 10.56 2.54 6.11
N TYR A 69 11.32 3.45 5.48
CA TYR A 69 11.00 4.89 5.49
C TYR A 69 9.90 5.29 4.50
N ARG A 70 9.61 4.48 3.47
CA ARG A 70 8.46 4.71 2.58
C ARG A 70 7.11 4.44 3.25
N PHE A 71 7.10 3.71 4.37
CA PHE A 71 5.90 3.42 5.16
C PHE A 71 5.64 4.40 6.31
N MET A 72 6.44 5.46 6.47
CA MET A 72 6.21 6.44 7.54
C MET A 72 5.22 7.54 7.12
N ASP A 73 4.11 7.56 7.85
CA ASP A 73 3.06 8.59 7.91
C ASP A 73 2.01 8.57 6.79
N PHE A 74 1.46 7.40 6.47
CA PHE A 74 0.14 7.37 5.85
C PHE A 74 -0.92 7.53 6.93
N GLU A 75 -1.62 8.66 6.89
CA GLU A 75 -2.72 8.96 7.78
C GLU A 75 -4.05 8.77 7.06
N LYS A 76 -5.06 8.38 7.83
CA LYS A 76 -6.42 8.23 7.33
C LYS A 76 -7.11 9.57 7.46
N HIS A 77 -7.59 10.11 6.34
CA HIS A 77 -8.29 11.39 6.28
C HIS A 77 -9.70 11.24 5.73
N THR A 78 -10.62 12.14 6.09
CA THR A 78 -11.86 12.35 5.33
C THR A 78 -11.59 13.18 4.06
N PHE A 79 -12.58 13.33 3.18
CA PHE A 79 -12.42 14.21 2.03
C PHE A 79 -12.33 15.67 2.46
N GLU A 80 -13.10 16.06 3.46
CA GLU A 80 -13.09 17.41 4.04
C GLU A 80 -11.71 17.75 4.63
N GLU A 81 -11.12 16.83 5.39
CA GLU A 81 -9.77 17.01 5.94
C GLU A 81 -8.70 17.14 4.84
N LEU A 82 -8.84 16.40 3.73
CA LEU A 82 -7.93 16.56 2.59
C LEU A 82 -8.11 17.92 1.90
N LEU A 83 -9.34 18.38 1.73
CA LEU A 83 -9.61 19.70 1.15
C LEU A 83 -9.02 20.81 2.04
N ASP A 84 -9.21 20.71 3.37
CA ASP A 84 -8.65 21.63 4.35
C ASP A 84 -7.11 21.62 4.38
N ASN A 85 -6.51 20.45 4.08
CA ASN A 85 -5.06 20.28 3.96
C ASN A 85 -4.49 20.75 2.60
N GLY A 86 -5.29 21.38 1.73
CA GLY A 86 -4.84 21.99 0.48
C GLY A 86 -4.85 21.06 -0.73
N TYR A 87 -5.58 19.94 -0.67
CA TYR A 87 -5.81 19.04 -1.82
C TYR A 87 -7.00 19.49 -2.68
N ASN A 88 -7.46 20.72 -2.54
CA ASN A 88 -8.62 21.28 -3.26
C ASN A 88 -8.45 21.37 -4.78
N GLU A 89 -7.23 21.25 -5.29
CA GLU A 89 -6.92 21.19 -6.73
C GLU A 89 -6.48 19.80 -7.20
N ASP A 90 -6.50 18.78 -6.32
CA ASP A 90 -6.10 17.42 -6.68
C ASP A 90 -7.14 16.80 -7.64
N PRO A 91 -6.77 16.51 -8.90
CA PRO A 91 -7.73 16.06 -9.91
C PRO A 91 -8.28 14.66 -9.62
N VAL A 92 -7.53 13.82 -8.89
CA VAL A 92 -7.97 12.48 -8.50
C VAL A 92 -9.01 12.60 -7.39
N LEU A 93 -8.75 13.39 -6.36
CA LEU A 93 -9.70 13.64 -5.28
C LEU A 93 -11.01 14.25 -5.79
N LEU A 94 -10.92 15.27 -6.67
CA LEU A 94 -12.11 15.92 -7.24
C LEU A 94 -12.95 14.95 -8.08
N LYS A 95 -12.32 14.09 -8.90
CA LYS A 95 -13.00 13.03 -9.65
C LYS A 95 -13.73 12.04 -8.73
N VAL A 96 -13.11 11.67 -7.60
CA VAL A 96 -13.72 10.74 -6.64
C VAL A 96 -14.85 11.41 -5.85
N ILE A 97 -14.73 12.70 -5.50
CA ILE A 97 -15.81 13.49 -4.90
C ILE A 97 -17.01 13.56 -5.86
N GLU A 98 -16.78 13.87 -7.13
CA GLU A 98 -17.85 13.90 -8.14
C GLU A 98 -18.54 12.53 -8.26
N LYS A 99 -17.77 11.43 -8.27
CA LYS A 99 -18.33 10.09 -8.31
C LYS A 99 -19.16 9.78 -7.05
N ARG A 100 -18.69 10.15 -5.85
CA ARG A 100 -19.44 10.02 -4.59
C ARG A 100 -20.77 10.78 -4.67
N ASP A 101 -20.73 12.03 -5.12
CA ASP A 101 -21.91 12.89 -5.16
C ASP A 101 -22.94 12.40 -6.19
N ASN A 102 -22.48 11.87 -7.32
CA ASN A 102 -23.34 11.21 -8.30
C ASN A 102 -24.01 9.94 -7.75
N VAL A 103 -23.29 9.14 -6.93
CA VAL A 103 -23.87 7.98 -6.26
C VAL A 103 -24.86 8.42 -5.19
N LYS A 104 -24.53 9.44 -4.39
CA LYS A 104 -25.45 10.00 -3.39
C LYS A 104 -26.75 10.49 -4.04
N LYS A 105 -26.64 11.23 -5.15
CA LYS A 105 -27.79 11.70 -5.90
C LYS A 105 -28.62 10.54 -6.46
N TYR A 106 -27.99 9.45 -6.88
CA TYR A 106 -28.72 8.25 -7.31
C TYR A 106 -29.53 7.64 -6.15
N PHE A 107 -28.97 7.60 -4.94
CA PHE A 107 -29.68 7.15 -3.74
C PHE A 107 -30.82 8.10 -3.35
N ASP A 108 -30.58 9.42 -3.36
CA ASP A 108 -31.57 10.43 -2.98
C ASP A 108 -32.71 10.53 -4.01
N ASP A 109 -32.39 10.69 -5.30
CA ASP A 109 -33.35 11.15 -6.31
C ASP A 109 -34.02 9.98 -7.06
N ILE A 110 -33.36 8.82 -7.16
CA ILE A 110 -33.83 7.70 -8.00
C ILE A 110 -34.36 6.55 -7.15
N LEU A 111 -33.65 6.17 -6.09
CA LEU A 111 -34.09 5.07 -5.20
C LEU A 111 -35.03 5.54 -4.08
N ASP A 112 -35.06 6.85 -3.81
CA ASP A 112 -35.94 7.50 -2.84
C ASP A 112 -35.79 6.86 -1.44
N PHE A 113 -34.54 6.83 -0.95
CA PHE A 113 -34.22 6.34 0.38
C PHE A 113 -34.54 7.38 1.47
N ASP A 114 -35.04 6.92 2.61
CA ASP A 114 -35.47 7.80 3.71
C ASP A 114 -34.31 8.60 4.33
N CYS A 115 -33.13 7.96 4.41
CA CYS A 115 -31.93 8.53 5.01
C CYS A 115 -30.70 8.07 4.23
N VAL A 116 -30.07 8.98 3.51
CA VAL A 116 -28.82 8.70 2.76
C VAL A 116 -27.63 9.25 3.51
N TYR A 117 -26.67 8.38 3.82
CA TYR A 117 -25.41 8.72 4.46
C TYR A 117 -24.23 8.45 3.53
N THR A 118 -23.18 9.25 3.72
CA THR A 118 -21.92 9.09 2.98
C THR A 118 -20.77 9.04 3.95
N LYS A 119 -19.85 8.11 3.75
CA LYS A 119 -18.60 8.02 4.49
C LYS A 119 -17.44 7.97 3.51
N SER A 120 -16.54 8.92 3.60
CA SER A 120 -15.33 8.98 2.79
C SER A 120 -14.09 8.72 3.63
N SER A 121 -13.10 8.08 3.03
CA SER A 121 -11.78 7.96 3.63
C SER A 121 -10.70 7.93 2.56
N ALA A 122 -9.57 8.53 2.85
CA ALA A 122 -8.38 8.46 2.04
C ALA A 122 -7.19 8.07 2.90
N LEU A 123 -6.26 7.32 2.31
CA LEU A 123 -4.94 7.07 2.86
C LEU A 123 -3.98 8.02 2.17
N ALA A 124 -3.53 9.05 2.87
CA ALA A 124 -2.66 10.08 2.30
C ALA A 124 -1.36 10.20 3.10
N GLY A 125 -0.25 10.35 2.38
CA GLY A 125 1.02 10.75 2.96
C GLY A 125 1.27 12.24 2.74
N ARG A 126 2.40 12.76 3.21
CA ARG A 126 2.74 14.20 3.19
C ARG A 126 2.68 14.89 1.81
N LYS A 127 2.69 14.15 0.70
CA LYS A 127 2.78 14.71 -0.66
C LYS A 127 1.87 14.06 -1.70
N TYR A 128 1.17 12.98 -1.36
CA TYR A 128 0.32 12.27 -2.31
C TYR A 128 -0.72 11.43 -1.58
N ILE A 129 -1.82 11.17 -2.29
CA ILE A 129 -2.88 10.25 -1.86
C ILE A 129 -2.60 8.88 -2.48
N ASP A 130 -2.63 7.82 -1.67
CA ASP A 130 -2.34 6.46 -2.11
C ASP A 130 -3.61 5.65 -2.41
N LEU A 131 -4.64 5.86 -1.58
CA LEU A 131 -5.92 5.18 -1.69
C LEU A 131 -7.05 6.16 -1.36
N ILE A 132 -8.12 6.14 -2.17
CA ILE A 132 -9.33 6.92 -1.90
C ILE A 132 -10.52 5.97 -1.92
N SER A 133 -11.39 6.05 -0.92
CA SER A 133 -12.60 5.26 -0.90
C SER A 133 -13.78 6.05 -0.35
N PHE A 134 -14.98 5.69 -0.78
CA PHE A 134 -16.19 6.19 -0.17
C PHE A 134 -17.25 5.08 -0.15
N VAL A 135 -18.20 5.25 0.76
CA VAL A 135 -19.42 4.47 0.85
C VAL A 135 -20.59 5.45 0.82
N VAL A 136 -21.58 5.15 0.01
CA VAL A 136 -22.91 5.79 0.01
C VAL A 136 -23.92 4.72 0.33
N SER A 137 -24.91 5.07 1.12
CA SER A 137 -25.78 4.09 1.74
C SER A 137 -27.08 4.72 2.17
N GLY A 138 -28.17 3.96 2.05
CA GLY A 138 -29.52 4.41 2.28
C GLY A 138 -30.34 3.33 2.97
N GLU A 139 -31.28 3.74 3.82
CA GLU A 139 -32.18 2.82 4.53
C GLU A 139 -33.57 2.83 3.89
N LYS A 140 -34.13 1.63 3.67
CA LYS A 140 -35.54 1.43 3.29
C LYS A 140 -36.08 0.17 3.95
N ASP A 141 -37.27 0.26 4.53
CA ASP A 141 -37.94 -0.87 5.19
C ASP A 141 -37.08 -1.58 6.25
N GLY A 142 -36.21 -0.83 6.95
CA GLY A 142 -35.29 -1.36 7.97
C GLY A 142 -34.08 -2.12 7.41
N ILE A 143 -33.81 -1.99 6.11
CA ILE A 143 -32.66 -2.55 5.42
C ILE A 143 -31.75 -1.42 4.96
N THR A 144 -30.49 -1.47 5.34
CA THR A 144 -29.45 -0.60 4.80
C THR A 144 -28.96 -1.19 3.49
N TYR A 145 -28.95 -0.40 2.44
CA TYR A 145 -28.30 -0.72 1.17
C TYR A 145 -27.10 0.20 0.97
N TYR A 146 -26.05 -0.28 0.31
CA TYR A 146 -24.86 0.53 0.11
C TYR A 146 -24.12 0.24 -1.20
N LEU A 147 -23.47 1.27 -1.72
CA LEU A 147 -22.40 1.18 -2.71
C LEU A 147 -21.09 1.69 -2.11
N SER A 148 -20.05 0.89 -2.21
CA SER A 148 -18.69 1.24 -1.80
C SER A 148 -17.78 1.27 -3.02
N TYR A 149 -16.86 2.21 -3.05
CA TYR A 149 -15.86 2.34 -4.11
C TYR A 149 -14.47 2.55 -3.52
N ARG A 150 -13.45 2.04 -4.20
CA ARG A 150 -12.05 2.22 -3.89
C ARG A 150 -11.25 2.55 -5.15
N PHE A 151 -10.46 3.61 -5.07
CA PHE A 151 -9.62 4.12 -6.13
C PHE A 151 -8.15 4.07 -5.71
N ASP A 152 -7.29 3.77 -6.68
CA ASP A 152 -5.84 3.91 -6.51
C ASP A 152 -5.40 5.38 -6.61
N LYS A 153 -4.11 5.61 -6.42
CA LYS A 153 -3.46 6.92 -6.57
C LYS A 153 -3.61 7.58 -7.96
N ASN A 154 -3.99 6.82 -8.99
CA ASN A 154 -4.22 7.35 -10.34
C ASN A 154 -5.70 7.70 -10.57
N GLY A 155 -6.57 7.42 -9.60
CA GLY A 155 -8.02 7.60 -9.73
C GLY A 155 -8.67 6.50 -10.56
N GLU A 156 -8.02 5.34 -10.70
CA GLU A 156 -8.60 4.15 -11.29
C GLU A 156 -9.39 3.39 -10.24
N ASN A 157 -10.62 2.98 -10.59
CA ASN A 157 -11.49 2.23 -9.70
C ASN A 157 -10.95 0.79 -9.57
N THR A 158 -10.37 0.47 -8.41
CA THR A 158 -9.80 -0.85 -8.08
C THR A 158 -10.83 -1.83 -7.52
N SER A 159 -11.89 -1.31 -6.90
CA SER A 159 -12.92 -2.15 -6.29
C SER A 159 -14.22 -1.37 -6.13
N GLN A 160 -15.32 -2.03 -6.45
CA GLN A 160 -16.66 -1.54 -6.18
C GLN A 160 -17.50 -2.65 -5.56
N THR A 161 -18.31 -2.32 -4.57
CA THR A 161 -19.15 -3.28 -3.85
C THR A 161 -20.57 -2.74 -3.80
N LEU A 162 -21.53 -3.59 -4.16
CA LEU A 162 -22.92 -3.43 -3.72
C LEU A 162 -23.13 -4.30 -2.49
N GLY A 163 -23.94 -3.83 -1.54
CA GLY A 163 -24.35 -4.69 -0.44
C GLY A 163 -25.58 -4.19 0.28
N PHE A 164 -26.01 -5.01 1.22
CA PHE A 164 -27.11 -4.75 2.11
C PHE A 164 -26.82 -5.34 3.48
N ASP A 165 -27.38 -4.73 4.51
CA ASP A 165 -27.36 -5.22 5.88
C ASP A 165 -28.68 -4.92 6.57
N TYR A 166 -29.14 -5.86 7.38
CA TYR A 166 -30.34 -5.68 8.18
C TYR A 166 -30.37 -6.59 9.40
N TYR A 167 -31.31 -6.28 10.28
CA TYR A 167 -31.50 -6.93 11.56
C TYR A 167 -32.86 -7.63 11.58
N THR A 168 -32.89 -8.89 11.98
CA THR A 168 -34.12 -9.68 12.01
C THR A 168 -34.19 -10.61 13.22
N ASN A 169 -35.40 -11.04 13.56
CA ASN A 169 -35.65 -12.03 14.61
C ASN A 169 -35.70 -13.47 14.08
N VAL A 170 -35.61 -13.68 12.76
CA VAL A 170 -35.59 -15.00 12.14
C VAL A 170 -34.44 -15.08 11.15
N GLY A 171 -33.50 -16.00 11.38
CA GLY A 171 -32.34 -16.21 10.53
C GLY A 171 -32.73 -16.59 9.10
N ILE A 172 -31.92 -16.16 8.14
CA ILE A 172 -32.09 -16.54 6.73
C ILE A 172 -31.83 -18.04 6.56
N HIS A 173 -31.01 -18.67 7.39
CA HIS A 173 -30.81 -20.13 7.37
C HIS A 173 -32.11 -20.90 7.67
N GLU A 174 -33.06 -20.30 8.39
CA GLU A 174 -34.36 -20.92 8.72
C GLU A 174 -35.40 -20.68 7.61
N LYS A 175 -35.48 -19.44 7.10
CA LYS A 175 -36.51 -19.01 6.15
C LYS A 175 -36.21 -19.32 4.69
N LEU A 176 -34.94 -19.50 4.34
CA LEU A 176 -34.50 -19.62 2.93
C LEU A 176 -34.85 -18.39 2.07
N ASP A 177 -34.84 -17.21 2.68
CA ASP A 177 -35.19 -15.94 2.04
C ASP A 177 -34.34 -14.79 2.60
N LEU A 178 -33.71 -14.03 1.70
CA LEU A 178 -32.87 -12.87 2.04
C LEU A 178 -33.70 -11.65 2.45
N GLN A 179 -35.03 -11.68 2.36
CA GLN A 179 -35.93 -10.60 2.83
C GLN A 179 -35.54 -9.20 2.31
N THR A 180 -34.91 -9.11 1.13
CA THR A 180 -34.53 -7.84 0.49
C THR A 180 -35.50 -7.46 -0.61
N ASP A 181 -35.64 -6.16 -0.87
CA ASP A 181 -36.27 -5.67 -2.10
C ASP A 181 -35.38 -5.94 -3.32
N SER A 182 -35.78 -6.89 -4.15
CA SER A 182 -35.06 -7.26 -5.37
C SER A 182 -35.00 -6.12 -6.40
N GLN A 183 -35.95 -5.19 -6.41
CA GLN A 183 -35.91 -4.04 -7.32
C GLN A 183 -34.79 -3.09 -6.96
N ILE A 184 -34.53 -2.89 -5.67
CA ILE A 184 -33.41 -2.07 -5.18
C ILE A 184 -32.08 -2.74 -5.51
N ILE A 185 -31.95 -4.04 -5.21
CA ILE A 185 -30.75 -4.81 -5.53
C ILE A 185 -30.47 -4.76 -7.03
N HIS A 186 -31.49 -4.98 -7.88
CA HIS A 186 -31.37 -4.91 -9.32
C HIS A 186 -30.93 -3.51 -9.79
N SER A 187 -31.56 -2.46 -9.26
CA SER A 187 -31.22 -1.07 -9.63
C SER A 187 -29.78 -0.71 -9.26
N LEU A 188 -29.32 -1.09 -8.05
CA LEU A 188 -27.93 -0.90 -7.61
C LEU A 188 -26.95 -1.72 -8.45
N ALA A 189 -27.32 -2.96 -8.77
CA ALA A 189 -26.51 -3.85 -9.58
C ALA A 189 -26.36 -3.34 -11.02
N GLU A 190 -27.43 -2.85 -11.64
CA GLU A 190 -27.39 -2.18 -12.95
C GLU A 190 -26.48 -0.93 -12.90
N TYR A 191 -26.58 -0.13 -11.84
CA TYR A 191 -25.74 1.06 -11.66
C TYR A 191 -24.24 0.73 -11.65
N ILE A 192 -23.87 -0.43 -11.09
CA ILE A 192 -22.48 -0.91 -11.07
C ILE A 192 -22.15 -1.96 -12.15
N GLN A 193 -23.08 -2.21 -13.09
CA GLN A 193 -22.94 -3.14 -14.23
C GLN A 193 -22.74 -4.61 -13.83
N VAL A 194 -23.42 -5.06 -12.77
CA VAL A 194 -23.45 -6.46 -12.31
C VAL A 194 -24.84 -7.05 -12.60
N ASN A 195 -25.15 -7.24 -13.88
CA ASN A 195 -26.51 -7.61 -14.32
C ASN A 195 -26.98 -9.01 -13.84
N ASP A 196 -26.07 -9.83 -13.32
CA ASP A 196 -26.31 -11.19 -12.81
C ASP A 196 -26.41 -11.25 -11.27
N ALA A 197 -26.60 -10.11 -10.59
CA ALA A 197 -26.58 -10.03 -9.12
C ALA A 197 -27.51 -11.02 -8.41
N ASP A 198 -28.75 -11.16 -8.86
CA ASP A 198 -29.73 -12.08 -8.24
C ASP A 198 -29.27 -13.53 -8.31
N ASP A 199 -28.71 -13.94 -9.44
CA ASP A 199 -28.22 -15.32 -9.64
C ASP A 199 -26.94 -15.57 -8.85
N LEU A 200 -26.09 -14.55 -8.69
CA LEU A 200 -24.90 -14.63 -7.84
C LEU A 200 -25.27 -14.76 -6.36
N LEU A 201 -26.22 -13.96 -5.87
CA LEU A 201 -26.72 -14.04 -4.50
C LEU A 201 -27.38 -15.40 -4.23
N LYS A 202 -28.18 -15.92 -5.16
CA LYS A 202 -28.76 -17.27 -5.06
C LYS A 202 -27.68 -18.35 -4.98
N GLN A 203 -26.62 -18.25 -5.79
CA GLN A 203 -25.51 -19.22 -5.74
C GLN A 203 -24.73 -19.14 -4.42
N ALA A 204 -24.48 -17.94 -3.89
CA ALA A 204 -23.86 -17.77 -2.59
C ALA A 204 -24.74 -18.37 -1.48
N TYR A 205 -26.06 -18.18 -1.59
CA TYR A 205 -27.03 -18.74 -0.67
C TYR A 205 -27.08 -20.28 -0.72
N GLN A 206 -26.85 -20.90 -1.87
CA GLN A 206 -26.79 -22.37 -2.01
C GLN A 206 -25.61 -23.01 -1.29
N VAL A 207 -24.53 -22.27 -1.05
CA VAL A 207 -23.36 -22.74 -0.30
C VAL A 207 -23.34 -22.27 1.15
N PHE A 208 -24.43 -21.64 1.60
CA PHE A 208 -24.62 -21.10 2.93
C PHE A 208 -24.59 -22.19 3.99
N LYS A 209 -23.66 -22.08 4.93
CA LYS A 209 -23.45 -23.10 5.98
C LYS A 209 -22.89 -22.47 7.24
N LYS A 210 -23.12 -23.13 8.38
CA LYS A 210 -22.52 -22.73 9.66
C LYS A 210 -21.01 -22.96 9.63
N ASN A 211 -20.24 -21.96 10.06
CA ASN A 211 -18.80 -22.04 10.25
C ASN A 211 -18.44 -22.31 11.72
N ASP A 212 -17.13 -22.41 12.00
CA ASP A 212 -16.62 -22.75 13.33
C ASP A 212 -16.86 -21.65 14.38
N ASP A 213 -17.10 -20.41 13.95
CA ASP A 213 -17.35 -19.23 14.80
C ASP A 213 -18.85 -19.04 15.11
N HIS A 214 -19.67 -20.06 14.86
CA HIS A 214 -21.13 -20.02 14.98
C HIS A 214 -21.84 -19.04 14.04
N MET A 215 -21.14 -18.43 13.08
CA MET A 215 -21.69 -17.61 12.00
C MET A 215 -22.12 -18.50 10.84
N TYR A 216 -23.22 -18.19 10.15
CA TYR A 216 -23.51 -18.81 8.87
C TYR A 216 -22.91 -17.95 7.76
N GLU A 217 -22.22 -18.57 6.81
CA GLU A 217 -21.61 -17.87 5.67
C GLU A 217 -21.79 -18.68 4.38
N GLY A 218 -22.07 -17.96 3.30
CA GLY A 218 -22.08 -18.44 1.93
C GLY A 218 -21.23 -17.51 1.09
N ARG A 219 -20.06 -18.00 0.65
CA ARG A 219 -19.11 -17.23 -0.14
C ARG A 219 -18.78 -17.94 -1.44
N ILE A 220 -18.84 -17.21 -2.55
CA ILE A 220 -18.42 -17.69 -3.87
C ILE A 220 -17.58 -16.62 -4.55
N THR A 221 -16.63 -17.06 -5.38
CA THR A 221 -15.82 -16.17 -6.23
C THR A 221 -15.96 -16.61 -7.68
N ILE A 222 -16.39 -15.70 -8.56
CA ILE A 222 -16.59 -15.96 -9.99
C ILE A 222 -15.88 -14.87 -10.79
N GLY A 223 -14.79 -15.23 -11.47
CA GLY A 223 -13.96 -14.27 -12.17
C GLY A 223 -13.38 -13.24 -11.21
N ASN A 224 -13.71 -11.97 -11.42
CA ASN A 224 -13.29 -10.85 -10.57
C ASN A 224 -14.34 -10.43 -9.51
N LYS A 225 -15.41 -11.22 -9.36
CA LYS A 225 -16.49 -10.97 -8.42
C LYS A 225 -16.35 -11.87 -7.19
N ASP A 226 -16.39 -11.29 -6.00
CA ASP A 226 -16.53 -11.99 -4.72
C ASP A 226 -17.92 -11.71 -4.15
N ILE A 227 -18.67 -12.75 -3.82
CA ILE A 227 -20.04 -12.66 -3.33
C ILE A 227 -20.11 -13.33 -1.97
N CYS A 228 -20.62 -12.61 -0.99
CA CYS A 228 -20.68 -13.06 0.40
C CYS A 228 -22.07 -12.80 0.94
N ILE A 229 -22.63 -13.79 1.63
CA ILE A 229 -23.81 -13.67 2.48
C ILE A 229 -23.40 -14.22 3.83
N ASP A 230 -23.57 -13.45 4.90
CA ASP A 230 -23.32 -13.89 6.26
C ASP A 230 -24.48 -13.56 7.18
N GLU A 231 -24.64 -14.42 8.18
CA GLU A 231 -25.59 -14.25 9.27
C GLU A 231 -24.88 -14.48 10.59
N ASN A 232 -25.01 -13.50 11.47
CA ASN A 232 -24.45 -13.51 12.82
C ASN A 232 -25.58 -13.49 13.86
N GLU A 233 -25.59 -14.49 14.74
CA GLU A 233 -26.52 -14.53 15.88
C GLU A 233 -26.09 -13.51 16.95
N LEU A 234 -27.02 -12.68 17.40
CA LEU A 234 -26.81 -11.65 18.41
C LEU A 234 -27.32 -12.17 19.76
N VAL A 235 -26.41 -12.27 20.74
CA VAL A 235 -26.65 -12.99 22.00
C VAL A 235 -27.61 -12.25 22.97
N ASP A 236 -27.84 -10.94 22.81
CA ASP A 236 -28.49 -10.10 23.84
C ASP A 236 -29.54 -9.07 23.35
N SER A 237 -30.09 -9.19 22.14
CA SER A 237 -31.05 -8.21 21.60
C SER A 237 -32.46 -8.75 21.32
N GLN A 238 -33.46 -7.86 21.28
CA GLN A 238 -34.81 -8.18 20.74
C GLN A 238 -34.77 -8.60 19.26
N VAL A 239 -33.66 -8.32 18.60
CA VAL A 239 -33.23 -8.82 17.30
C VAL A 239 -32.25 -9.97 17.53
N SER A 240 -32.41 -11.10 16.84
CA SER A 240 -31.57 -12.28 17.07
C SER A 240 -30.50 -12.48 16.01
N TYR A 241 -30.61 -11.82 14.85
CA TYR A 241 -29.71 -12.03 13.72
C TYR A 241 -29.35 -10.71 13.03
N HIS A 242 -28.07 -10.57 12.68
CA HIS A 242 -27.55 -9.58 11.76
C HIS A 242 -27.23 -10.27 10.44
N ILE A 243 -27.87 -9.83 9.36
CA ILE A 243 -27.67 -10.37 8.01
C ILE A 243 -26.89 -9.36 7.19
N ASN A 244 -25.83 -9.80 6.52
CA ASN A 244 -25.12 -9.02 5.53
C ASN A 244 -25.06 -9.79 4.20
N GLY A 245 -25.21 -9.07 3.10
CA GLY A 245 -24.97 -9.60 1.77
C GLY A 245 -24.22 -8.60 0.91
N SER A 246 -23.26 -9.06 0.11
CA SER A 246 -22.48 -8.18 -0.75
C SER A 246 -21.99 -8.86 -2.02
N ILE A 247 -21.81 -8.06 -3.07
CA ILE A 247 -21.13 -8.41 -4.31
C ILE A 247 -20.03 -7.38 -4.56
N SER A 248 -18.78 -7.82 -4.48
CA SER A 248 -17.60 -6.99 -4.71
C SER A 248 -16.97 -7.33 -6.05
N CYS A 249 -16.74 -6.34 -6.90
CA CYS A 249 -16.01 -6.45 -8.16
C CYS A 249 -14.65 -5.80 -8.01
N ASN A 250 -13.58 -6.58 -8.21
CA ASN A 250 -12.21 -6.07 -8.22
C ASN A 250 -11.75 -5.86 -9.67
N ASN A 251 -11.13 -4.72 -9.97
CA ASN A 251 -10.69 -4.37 -11.32
C ASN A 251 -9.17 -4.43 -11.45
#